data_AF-A0A9E6E798-F1
#
_entry.id   AF-A0A9E6E798-F1
#
_cell.length_a   1.000
_cell.length_b   1.000
_cell.length_c   1.000
_cell.angle_alpha   90.00
_cell.angle_beta   90.00
_cell.angle_gamma   90.00
#
_symmetry.space_group_name_H-M   'P 1'
#
loop_
_entity.id
_entity.type
_entity.pdbx_description
1 polymer ?
#
loop_
_entity_poly.entity_id
_entity_poly.type
_entity_poly.pdbx_seq_one_letter_code
_entity_poly.pdbx_strand_id
1 'polypeptide(L)'
;MKKLIAVAFSFLLIAVVNAEPTPDFSEVDTREKALELVQRGELFEVLLLPTELGGKNEPRNIVFVPEDISAAHEQNTQNVLSLIKDKLINRLEVQPVYKENSFVPSQVKMIGRHSVEKRRFITVLNIW
;
A
#
# COMPACT_ATOMS: atom_id res chain seq x y z
N MET A 1 -30.38 -15.22 -34.31
CA MET A 1 -30.09 -15.08 -32.86
C MET A 1 -28.60 -14.78 -32.70
N LYS A 2 -28.22 -13.51 -32.52
CA LYS A 2 -26.81 -13.11 -32.34
C LYS A 2 -26.40 -13.45 -30.91
N LYS A 3 -25.51 -14.42 -30.72
CA LYS A 3 -24.88 -14.69 -29.43
C LYS A 3 -23.93 -13.53 -29.14
N LEU A 4 -24.30 -12.66 -28.21
CA LEU A 4 -23.41 -11.65 -27.65
C LEU A 4 -22.34 -12.36 -26.83
N ILE A 5 -21.14 -12.48 -27.41
CA ILE A 5 -19.93 -12.82 -26.66
C ILE A 5 -19.57 -11.56 -25.87
N ALA A 6 -19.96 -11.50 -24.61
CA ALA A 6 -19.41 -10.53 -23.68
C ALA A 6 -17.96 -10.93 -23.41
N VAL A 7 -17.03 -10.36 -24.18
CA VAL A 7 -15.61 -10.41 -23.86
C VAL A 7 -15.44 -9.59 -22.58
N ALA A 8 -15.36 -10.27 -21.44
CA ALA A 8 -15.02 -9.65 -20.18
C ALA A 8 -13.55 -9.21 -20.25
N PHE A 9 -13.32 -7.98 -20.71
CA PHE A 9 -12.02 -7.34 -20.60
C PHE A 9 -11.69 -7.18 -19.11
N SER A 10 -10.83 -8.04 -18.59
CA SER A 10 -10.15 -7.78 -17.32
C SER A 10 -9.26 -6.57 -17.50
N PHE A 11 -9.76 -5.39 -17.12
CA PHE A 11 -8.93 -4.21 -16.98
C PHE A 11 -8.14 -4.33 -15.66
N LEU A 12 -6.82 -4.32 -15.79
CA LEU A 12 -5.89 -4.15 -14.68
C LEU A 12 -5.42 -2.70 -14.73
N LEU A 13 -5.82 -1.91 -13.73
CA LEU A 13 -5.26 -0.57 -13.54
C LEU A 13 -4.12 -0.69 -12.52
N ILE A 14 -2.92 -0.33 -12.95
CA ILE A 14 -1.74 -0.24 -12.09
C ILE A 14 -1.39 1.24 -11.96
N ALA A 15 -1.50 1.78 -10.76
CA ALA A 15 -0.93 3.07 -10.42
C ALA A 15 0.42 2.84 -9.72
N VAL A 16 1.49 3.34 -10.31
CA VAL A 16 2.83 3.38 -9.69
C VAL A 16 3.07 4.82 -9.26
N VAL A 17 3.21 5.03 -7.96
CA VAL A 17 3.65 6.33 -7.41
C VAL A 17 5.15 6.19 -7.15
N ASN A 18 5.95 7.03 -7.82
CA ASN A 18 7.40 7.08 -7.63
C ASN A 18 7.75 8.21 -6.66
N ALA A 19 8.54 7.91 -5.65
CA ALA A 19 9.25 8.90 -4.85
C ALA A 19 10.59 9.26 -5.53
N GLU A 20 11.03 10.51 -5.37
CA GLU A 20 12.35 11.10 -5.73
C GLU A 20 13.53 10.27 -5.12
N PRO A 21 14.83 10.47 -5.47
CA PRO A 21 15.92 9.53 -5.15
C PRO A 21 15.85 9.01 -3.72
N THR A 22 15.58 7.72 -3.62
CA THR A 22 15.08 7.12 -2.39
C THR A 22 16.22 6.85 -1.41
N PRO A 23 16.06 7.20 -0.12
CA PRO A 23 17.04 6.85 0.90
C PRO A 23 17.17 5.33 1.02
N ASP A 24 18.39 4.81 1.16
CA ASP A 24 18.63 3.38 1.32
C ASP A 24 18.44 2.97 2.79
N PHE A 25 17.50 2.07 3.06
CA PHE A 25 17.21 1.55 4.40
C PHE A 25 17.55 0.06 4.55
N SER A 26 18.42 -0.50 3.70
CA SER A 26 18.85 -1.90 3.75
C SER A 26 19.47 -2.30 5.09
N GLU A 27 20.22 -1.39 5.72
CA GLU A 27 20.89 -1.60 7.01
C GLU A 27 19.98 -1.48 8.23
N VAL A 28 18.73 -1.03 8.05
CA VAL A 28 17.73 -0.90 9.11
C VAL A 28 17.02 -2.25 9.27
N ASP A 29 17.70 -3.23 9.82
CA ASP A 29 17.26 -4.64 9.90
C ASP A 29 16.52 -5.02 11.20
N THR A 30 16.37 -4.08 12.13
CA THR A 30 15.65 -4.29 13.39
C THR A 30 14.66 -3.17 13.69
N ARG A 31 13.69 -3.48 14.56
CA ARG A 31 12.73 -2.49 15.07
C ARG A 31 13.43 -1.37 15.83
N GLU A 32 14.47 -1.69 16.59
CA GLU A 32 15.21 -0.73 17.39
C GLU A 32 15.88 0.33 16.49
N LYS A 33 16.56 -0.10 15.42
CA LYS A 33 17.14 0.81 14.42
C LYS A 33 16.08 1.69 13.74
N ALA A 34 14.92 1.11 13.41
CA ALA A 34 13.81 1.87 12.83
C ALA A 34 13.28 2.94 13.80
N LEU A 35 13.14 2.60 15.09
CA LEU A 35 12.71 3.56 16.13
C LEU A 35 13.73 4.67 16.38
N GLU A 36 15.04 4.39 16.27
CA GLU A 36 16.08 5.43 16.34
C GLU A 36 15.94 6.44 15.20
N LEU A 37 15.56 5.98 14.00
CA LEU A 37 15.26 6.88 12.87
C LEU A 37 13.96 7.65 13.08
N VAL A 38 12.96 7.06 13.73
CA VAL A 38 11.73 7.77 14.14
C VAL A 38 12.05 8.90 15.11
N GLN A 39 12.90 8.65 16.11
CA GLN A 39 13.32 9.69 17.06
C GLN A 39 14.08 10.85 16.39
N ARG A 40 14.73 10.58 15.26
CA ARG A 40 15.43 11.58 14.44
C ARG A 40 14.53 12.29 13.43
N GLY A 41 13.27 11.86 13.29
CA GLY A 41 12.34 12.39 12.29
C GLY A 41 12.63 11.94 10.86
N GLU A 42 13.44 10.90 10.69
CA GLU A 42 13.78 10.34 9.37
C GLU A 42 12.78 9.26 8.92
N LEU A 43 12.13 8.60 9.87
CA LEU A 43 11.05 7.64 9.64
C LEU A 43 9.83 7.97 10.51
N PHE A 44 8.68 7.45 10.10
CA PHE A 44 7.40 7.64 10.76
C PHE A 44 6.69 6.29 10.87
N GLU A 45 6.09 6.04 12.03
CA GLU A 45 5.19 4.90 12.21
C GLU A 45 3.86 5.20 11.53
N VAL A 46 3.47 4.36 10.57
CA VAL A 46 2.18 4.45 9.88
C VAL A 46 1.44 3.13 9.97
N LEU A 47 0.11 3.19 9.98
CA LEU A 47 -0.70 1.98 9.87
C LEU A 47 -0.65 1.48 8.43
N LEU A 48 -0.18 0.25 8.22
CA LEU A 48 -0.17 -0.40 6.92
C LEU A 48 -1.57 -0.42 6.30
N LEU A 49 -2.55 -0.90 7.07
CA LEU A 49 -3.98 -0.73 6.80
C LEU A 49 -4.51 0.39 7.73
N PRO A 50 -4.97 1.52 7.19
CA PRO A 50 -5.59 2.60 7.96
C PRO A 50 -6.87 2.17 8.70
N THR A 51 -7.22 2.91 9.76
CA THR A 51 -8.39 2.61 10.59
C THR A 51 -9.72 2.72 9.83
N GLU A 52 -9.78 3.65 8.89
CA GLU A 52 -10.89 3.93 7.97
C GLU A 52 -11.19 2.73 7.07
N LEU A 53 -10.18 1.88 6.86
CA LEU A 53 -10.27 0.64 6.08
C LEU A 53 -10.35 -0.60 6.98
N GLY A 54 -10.58 -0.42 8.29
CA GLY A 54 -10.72 -1.49 9.27
C GLY A 54 -9.42 -1.94 9.93
N GLY A 55 -8.32 -1.20 9.71
CA GLY A 55 -7.05 -1.43 10.36
C GLY A 55 -7.10 -1.18 11.87
N LYS A 56 -6.18 -1.83 12.60
CA LYS A 56 -6.05 -1.69 14.05
C LYS A 56 -4.68 -1.14 14.40
N ASN A 57 -4.60 -0.37 15.48
CA ASN A 57 -3.33 0.06 16.02
C ASN A 57 -2.69 -1.08 16.83
N GLU A 58 -1.96 -1.94 16.13
CA GLU A 58 -1.28 -3.11 16.70
C GLU A 58 0.05 -3.34 15.97
N PRO A 59 1.07 -3.92 16.63
CA PRO A 59 2.43 -3.99 16.07
C PRO A 59 2.52 -4.61 14.66
N ARG A 60 1.66 -5.58 14.34
CA ARG A 60 1.62 -6.24 13.01
C ARG A 60 1.05 -5.39 11.89
N ASN A 61 0.39 -4.28 12.21
CA ASN A 61 -0.20 -3.35 11.26
C ASN A 61 0.55 -2.01 11.25
N ILE A 62 1.71 -1.92 11.89
CA ILE A 62 2.56 -0.73 11.89
C ILE A 62 3.76 -1.01 10.98
N VAL A 63 4.06 -0.07 10.10
CA VAL A 63 5.29 -0.06 9.30
C VAL A 63 5.99 1.30 9.45
N PHE A 64 7.27 1.32 9.14
CA PHE A 64 8.10 2.52 9.20
C PHE A 64 8.33 3.05 7.79
N VAL A 65 8.06 4.33 7.55
CA VAL A 65 8.20 4.95 6.23
C VAL A 65 8.75 6.37 6.34
N PRO A 66 9.41 6.91 5.30
CA PRO A 66 9.77 8.33 5.23
C PRO A 66 8.54 9.26 5.21
N GLU A 67 8.74 10.54 5.50
CA GLU A 67 7.65 11.54 5.62
C GLU A 67 6.81 11.68 4.34
N ASP A 68 7.46 11.78 3.18
CA ASP A 68 6.82 11.93 1.87
C ASP A 68 5.93 10.73 1.52
N ILE A 69 6.35 9.53 1.95
CA ILE A 69 5.59 8.30 1.79
C ILE A 69 4.34 8.28 2.68
N SER A 70 4.39 8.88 3.87
CA SER A 70 3.22 8.99 4.75
C SER A 70 2.07 9.76 4.08
N ALA A 71 2.38 10.89 3.45
CA ALA A 71 1.39 11.69 2.72
C ALA A 71 0.83 10.96 1.49
N ALA A 72 1.68 10.26 0.73
CA ALA A 72 1.25 9.46 -0.40
C ALA A 72 0.37 8.26 0.02
N HIS A 73 0.64 7.67 1.18
CA HIS A 73 -0.15 6.59 1.76
C HIS A 73 -1.55 7.06 2.17
N GLU A 74 -1.67 8.24 2.78
CA GLU A 74 -2.96 8.88 3.08
C GLU A 74 -3.77 9.13 1.80
N GLN A 75 -3.16 9.69 0.76
CA GLN A 75 -3.84 9.91 -0.51
C GLN A 75 -4.32 8.60 -1.17
N ASN A 76 -3.51 7.53 -1.10
CA ASN A 76 -3.91 6.21 -1.58
C ASN A 76 -5.07 5.63 -0.78
N THR A 77 -5.12 5.89 0.52
CA THR A 77 -6.23 5.50 1.40
C THR A 77 -7.54 6.13 0.94
N GLN A 78 -7.54 7.43 0.66
CA GLN A 78 -8.72 8.15 0.16
C GLN A 78 -9.18 7.62 -1.22
N ASN A 79 -8.24 7.26 -2.09
CA ASN A 79 -8.55 6.65 -3.39
C ASN A 79 -9.23 5.28 -3.21
N VAL A 80 -8.71 4.43 -2.30
CA VAL A 80 -9.29 3.12 -2.00
C VAL A 80 -10.67 3.24 -1.38
N LEU A 81 -10.87 4.18 -0.45
CA LEU A 81 -12.19 4.47 0.14
C LEU A 81 -13.21 4.85 -0.93
N SER A 82 -12.80 5.66 -1.92
CA SER A 82 -13.65 6.04 -3.05
C SER A 82 -14.05 4.82 -3.90
N LEU A 83 -13.10 3.91 -4.19
CA LEU A 83 -13.40 2.66 -4.92
C LEU A 83 -14.37 1.74 -4.15
N ILE A 84 -14.28 1.70 -2.82
CA ILE A 84 -15.21 0.93 -1.97
C ILE A 84 -16.60 1.59 -2.00
N LYS A 85 -16.66 2.92 -1.85
CA LYS A 85 -17.91 3.69 -1.89
C LYS A 85 -18.66 3.49 -3.20
N ASP A 86 -17.94 3.48 -4.32
CA ASP A 86 -18.48 3.26 -5.65
C ASP A 86 -18.74 1.77 -5.97
N LYS A 87 -18.53 0.88 -4.99
CA LYS A 87 -18.71 -0.57 -5.10
C LYS A 87 -17.85 -1.23 -6.19
N LEU A 88 -16.75 -0.59 -6.57
CA LEU A 88 -15.81 -1.13 -7.56
C LEU A 88 -14.91 -2.21 -6.96
N ILE A 89 -14.68 -2.16 -5.65
CA ILE A 89 -14.00 -3.20 -4.88
C ILE A 89 -14.78 -3.51 -3.60
N ASN A 90 -14.66 -4.74 -3.12
CA ASN A 90 -15.23 -5.19 -1.84
C ASN A 90 -14.26 -6.08 -1.04
N ARG A 91 -13.04 -6.25 -1.56
CA ARG A 91 -11.92 -6.91 -0.89
C ARG A 91 -10.68 -6.06 -1.10
N LEU A 92 -9.92 -5.86 -0.02
CA LEU A 92 -8.65 -5.16 -0.03
C LEU A 92 -7.60 -6.05 0.65
N GLU A 93 -6.44 -6.11 0.04
CA GLU A 93 -5.25 -6.77 0.57
C GLU A 93 -4.10 -5.75 0.52
N VAL A 94 -3.42 -5.55 1.64
CA VAL A 94 -2.27 -4.63 1.74
C VAL A 94 -1.05 -5.43 2.18
N GLN A 95 0.01 -5.36 1.39
CA GLN A 95 1.21 -6.18 1.57
C GLN A 95 2.46 -5.27 1.55
N PRO A 96 3.26 -5.24 2.62
CA PRO A 96 4.59 -4.66 2.58
C PRO A 96 5.55 -5.62 1.88
N VAL A 97 6.48 -5.08 1.10
CA VAL A 97 7.54 -5.83 0.43
C VAL A 97 8.88 -5.36 1.00
N TYR A 98 9.64 -6.27 1.57
CA TYR A 98 10.94 -5.99 2.16
C TYR A 98 12.06 -6.42 1.22
N LYS A 99 13.16 -5.66 1.20
CA LYS A 99 14.40 -6.02 0.53
C LYS A 99 15.35 -6.59 1.58
N GLU A 100 15.95 -7.74 1.25
CA GLU A 100 16.96 -8.40 2.09
C GLU A 100 16.47 -8.60 3.53
N ASN A 101 17.21 -8.05 4.50
CA ASN A 101 16.89 -8.14 5.93
C ASN A 101 16.28 -6.85 6.48
N SER A 102 15.94 -5.87 5.63
CA SER A 102 15.42 -4.58 6.11
C SER A 102 14.08 -4.75 6.84
N PHE A 103 13.95 -4.03 7.94
CA PHE A 103 12.75 -3.81 8.72
C PHE A 103 11.89 -2.66 8.17
N VAL A 104 12.41 -1.90 7.20
CA VAL A 104 11.70 -0.85 6.47
C VAL A 104 11.24 -1.43 5.13
N PRO A 105 9.93 -1.44 4.83
CA PRO A 105 9.47 -1.94 3.54
C PRO A 105 10.01 -1.08 2.40
N SER A 106 10.44 -1.73 1.32
CA SER A 106 10.82 -1.07 0.06
C SER A 106 9.61 -0.65 -0.75
N GLN A 107 8.50 -1.36 -0.59
CA GLN A 107 7.23 -1.06 -1.25
C GLN A 107 6.06 -1.44 -0.36
N VAL A 108 4.93 -0.76 -0.55
CA VAL A 108 3.62 -1.21 -0.07
C VAL A 108 2.70 -1.42 -1.27
N LYS A 109 2.13 -2.61 -1.35
CA LYS A 109 1.21 -3.01 -2.42
C LYS A 109 -0.21 -3.10 -1.88
N MET A 110 -1.12 -2.34 -2.47
CA MET A 110 -2.55 -2.39 -2.18
C MET A 110 -3.27 -3.05 -3.36
N ILE A 111 -4.03 -4.10 -3.09
CA ILE A 111 -4.76 -4.88 -4.10
C ILE A 111 -6.24 -4.87 -3.79
N GLY A 112 -6.99 -4.04 -4.51
CA GLY A 112 -8.44 -4.00 -4.48
C GLY A 112 -9.04 -4.96 -5.50
N ARG A 113 -10.06 -5.75 -5.09
CA ARG A 113 -10.79 -6.66 -5.98
C ARG A 113 -12.29 -6.62 -5.70
N HIS A 114 -13.10 -6.93 -6.70
CA HIS A 114 -14.49 -7.29 -6.50
C HIS A 114 -14.62 -8.82 -6.42
N SER A 115 -15.49 -9.34 -5.56
CA SER A 115 -15.69 -10.79 -5.35
C SER A 115 -16.36 -11.54 -6.51
N VAL A 116 -16.85 -10.82 -7.52
CA VAL A 116 -17.70 -11.36 -8.60
C VAL A 116 -17.11 -10.95 -9.94
N GLU A 117 -16.76 -9.66 -10.07
CA GLU A 117 -16.11 -9.15 -11.26
C GLU A 117 -14.62 -9.49 -11.26
N LYS A 118 -14.06 -9.72 -12.45
CA LYS A 118 -12.62 -10.03 -12.61
C LYS A 118 -11.72 -8.78 -12.60
N ARG A 119 -12.25 -7.62 -12.21
CA ARG A 119 -11.49 -6.36 -12.13
C ARG A 119 -10.58 -6.35 -10.92
N ARG A 120 -9.38 -5.79 -11.08
CA ARG A 120 -8.40 -5.60 -10.01
C ARG A 120 -7.78 -4.21 -10.12
N PHE A 121 -7.63 -3.58 -8.97
CA PHE A 121 -6.94 -2.30 -8.82
C PHE A 121 -5.69 -2.59 -8.00
N ILE A 122 -4.53 -2.31 -8.58
CA ILE A 122 -3.24 -2.49 -7.90
C ILE A 122 -2.59 -1.12 -7.80
N THR A 123 -2.30 -0.71 -6.58
CA THR A 123 -1.46 0.47 -6.33
C THR A 123 -0.19 0.01 -5.66
N VAL A 124 0.94 0.47 -6.16
CA VAL A 124 2.25 0.22 -5.57
C VAL A 124 2.82 1.57 -5.14
N LEU A 125 3.08 1.68 -3.84
CA LEU A 125 3.80 2.78 -3.24
C LEU A 125 5.25 2.34 -3.09
N ASN A 126 6.15 2.92 -3.89
CA ASN A 126 7.58 2.72 -3.71
C ASN A 126 8.04 3.60 -2.54
N ILE A 127 8.83 3.00 -1.65
CA ILE A 127 9.36 3.66 -0.46
C ILE A 127 10.84 3.90 -0.67
N TRP A 128 11.58 2.85 -1.06
CA TRP A 128 12.99 2.93 -1.42
C TRP A 128 13.51 1.80 -2.30
#